data_AF-A0A9P6Z1Y3-F1
#
_entry.id   AF-A0A9P6Z1Y3-F1
#
_cell.length_a   1.000
_cell.length_b   1.000
_cell.length_c   1.000
_cell.angle_alpha   90.00
_cell.angle_beta   90.00
_cell.angle_gamma   90.00
#
_symmetry.space_group_name_H-M   'P 1'
#
loop_
_entity.id
_entity.type
_entity.pdbx_description
1 polymer ?
#
loop_
_entity_poly.entity_id
_entity_poly.type
_entity_poly.pdbx_seq_one_letter_code
_entity_poly.pdbx_strand_id
1 'polypeptide(L)'
;MDSSLPVWIELANAQEQTELENQLSSPITSGGSSETDFTTIASSISEKREILQHYEQRPEKIPNVAAEMEKWYAMTDRYGFLENQDSQVFDSILVKEKEVERAEKWANMSNRVLIHGETAYTFYYNYKLRRRVYKGIPDCWRRDAWYYLVTDCLKNTENDLQYKQSYQELLEKESPHERQIDLDIPRTLRDHIMFKQRYGSGQRALFNVLRAFANYDQEVGYCQGMTNIVATILMYCEEEIDYSLQNLMGVWKY
;
A
#
# COMPACT_ATOMS: atom_id res chain seq x y z
N MET A 1 10.39 -5.30 76.96
CA MET A 1 10.36 -5.22 75.49
C MET A 1 9.59 -3.94 75.18
N ASP A 2 10.33 -2.84 75.12
CA ASP A 2 9.81 -1.54 74.74
C ASP A 2 10.77 -1.03 73.67
N SER A 3 10.30 -0.98 72.44
CA SER A 3 11.07 -0.64 71.25
C SER A 3 10.49 0.65 70.67
N SER A 4 10.81 1.77 71.30
CA SER A 4 10.59 3.08 70.70
C SER A 4 11.64 3.31 69.61
N LEU A 5 11.18 3.76 68.44
CA LEU A 5 12.03 4.06 67.30
C LEU A 5 12.89 5.31 67.58
N PRO A 6 14.10 5.42 67.00
CA PRO A 6 14.97 6.59 67.19
C PRO A 6 14.34 7.89 66.65
N VAL A 7 14.48 8.99 67.41
CA VAL A 7 13.95 10.34 67.12
C VAL A 7 14.30 10.89 65.72
N TRP A 8 15.39 10.44 65.10
CA TRP A 8 15.75 10.86 63.74
C TRP A 8 14.89 10.20 62.64
N ILE A 9 14.24 9.07 62.93
CA ILE A 9 13.23 8.46 62.06
C ILE A 9 11.92 9.25 62.12
N GLU A 10 11.55 9.80 63.28
CA GLU A 10 10.37 10.68 63.41
C GLU A 10 10.56 12.01 62.67
N LEU A 11 11.78 12.58 62.69
CA LEU A 11 12.09 13.81 61.95
C LEU A 11 12.11 13.61 60.43
N ALA A 12 12.57 12.45 59.95
CA ALA A 12 12.51 12.10 58.53
C ALA A 12 11.08 11.90 58.03
N ASN A 13 10.24 11.22 58.82
CA ASN A 13 8.82 11.02 58.51
C ASN A 13 8.02 12.33 58.57
N ALA A 14 8.38 13.26 59.46
CA ALA A 14 7.75 14.57 59.54
C ALA A 14 8.12 15.47 58.34
N GLN A 15 9.35 15.40 57.82
CA GLN A 15 9.73 16.11 56.59
C GLN A 15 9.03 15.52 55.35
N GLU A 16 8.92 14.19 55.25
CA GLU A 16 8.18 13.53 54.16
C GLU A 16 6.68 13.86 54.19
N GLN A 17 6.05 13.90 55.38
CA GLN A 17 4.64 14.32 55.52
C GLN A 17 4.42 15.79 55.18
N THR A 18 5.36 16.68 55.53
CA THR A 18 5.26 18.11 55.19
C THR A 18 5.48 18.36 53.69
N GLU A 19 6.28 17.53 53.01
CA GLU A 19 6.46 17.58 51.55
C GLU A 19 5.24 17.00 50.80
N LEU A 20 4.60 15.96 51.33
CA LEU A 20 3.34 15.41 50.79
C LEU A 20 2.15 16.36 50.97
N GLU A 21 2.04 17.02 52.13
CA GLU A 21 0.98 18.00 52.39
C GLU A 21 1.15 19.29 51.57
N ASN A 22 2.39 19.71 51.28
CA ASN A 22 2.67 20.83 50.38
C ASN A 22 2.43 20.49 48.90
N GLN A 23 2.54 19.21 48.50
CA GLN A 23 2.12 18.77 47.15
C GLN A 23 0.59 18.69 47.00
N LEU A 24 -0.15 18.48 48.09
CA LEU A 24 -1.63 18.42 48.10
C LEU A 24 -2.32 19.78 48.30
N SER A 25 -1.60 20.83 48.72
CA SER A 25 -2.15 22.17 49.01
C SER A 25 -1.91 23.21 47.91
N SER A 26 -1.47 22.79 46.72
CA SER A 26 -1.43 23.69 45.56
C SER A 26 -2.86 24.02 45.11
N PRO A 27 -3.22 25.29 44.86
CA PRO A 27 -4.54 25.63 44.36
C PRO A 27 -4.74 24.91 43.02
N ILE A 28 -5.85 24.18 42.90
CA ILE A 28 -6.38 23.73 41.61
C ILE A 28 -6.70 25.00 40.82
N THR A 29 -5.73 25.51 40.07
CA THR A 29 -6.01 26.31 38.90
C THR A 29 -6.62 25.36 37.88
N SER A 30 -7.90 25.57 37.62
CA SER A 30 -8.66 24.97 36.53
C SER A 30 -7.88 25.10 35.20
N GLY A 31 -7.11 24.08 34.86
CA GLY A 31 -6.56 23.83 33.53
C GLY A 31 -7.25 22.59 32.99
N GLY A 32 -8.32 22.76 32.24
CA GLY A 32 -8.95 21.68 31.49
C GLY A 32 -8.03 21.27 30.34
N SER A 33 -7.35 20.14 30.47
CA SER A 33 -6.63 19.50 29.35
C SER A 33 -6.47 17.97 29.45
N SER A 34 -6.84 17.31 30.55
CA SER A 34 -6.66 15.85 30.69
C SER A 34 -7.80 15.01 30.09
N GLU A 35 -9.06 15.46 30.18
CA GLU A 35 -10.21 14.79 29.56
C GLU A 35 -10.20 14.93 28.02
N THR A 36 -9.73 16.08 27.52
CA THR A 36 -9.59 16.31 26.08
C THR A 36 -8.53 15.39 25.48
N ASP A 37 -7.40 15.16 26.14
CA ASP A 37 -6.35 14.29 25.62
C ASP A 37 -6.78 12.81 25.59
N PHE A 38 -7.42 12.32 26.65
CA PHE A 38 -7.89 10.92 26.67
C PHE A 38 -9.04 10.68 25.70
N THR A 39 -9.97 11.64 25.58
CA THR A 39 -11.07 11.57 24.61
C THR A 39 -10.57 11.68 23.17
N THR A 40 -9.54 12.50 22.92
CA THR A 40 -8.92 12.63 21.59
C THR A 40 -8.16 11.36 21.21
N ILE A 41 -7.43 10.75 22.16
CA ILE A 41 -6.75 9.46 21.94
C ILE A 41 -7.78 8.35 21.67
N ALA A 42 -8.83 8.26 22.48
CA ALA A 42 -9.90 7.28 22.27
C ALA A 42 -10.62 7.48 20.94
N SER A 43 -10.89 8.73 20.55
CA SER A 43 -11.48 9.08 19.25
C SER A 43 -10.56 8.69 18.09
N SER A 44 -9.25 8.92 18.20
CA SER A 44 -8.28 8.54 17.17
C SER A 44 -8.13 7.03 17.03
N ILE A 45 -8.17 6.29 18.15
CA ILE A 45 -8.17 4.82 18.14
C ILE A 45 -9.46 4.27 17.52
N SER A 46 -10.62 4.88 17.82
CA SER A 46 -11.90 4.51 17.19
C SER A 46 -11.86 4.73 15.68
N GLU A 47 -11.41 5.91 15.24
CA GLU A 47 -11.29 6.26 13.82
C GLU A 47 -10.37 5.29 13.07
N LYS A 48 -9.19 4.97 13.62
CA LYS A 48 -8.27 3.99 13.01
C LYS A 48 -8.90 2.59 12.88
N ARG A 49 -9.59 2.13 13.93
CA ARG A 49 -10.30 0.84 13.90
C ARG A 49 -11.42 0.82 12.86
N GLU A 50 -12.17 1.90 12.73
CA GLU A 50 -13.23 2.03 11.72
C GLU A 50 -12.66 1.97 10.30
N ILE A 51 -11.54 2.66 10.03
CA ILE A 51 -10.85 2.59 8.74
C ILE A 51 -10.44 1.15 8.43
N LEU A 52 -9.70 0.49 9.33
CA LEU A 52 -9.27 -0.90 9.14
C LEU A 52 -10.47 -1.82 8.91
N GLN A 53 -11.55 -1.64 9.67
CA GLN A 53 -12.76 -2.44 9.53
C GLN A 53 -13.35 -2.34 8.11
N HIS A 54 -13.39 -1.13 7.52
CA HIS A 54 -13.83 -0.96 6.13
C HIS A 54 -12.93 -1.67 5.11
N TYR A 55 -11.62 -1.71 5.37
CA TYR A 55 -10.64 -2.38 4.52
C TYR A 55 -10.53 -3.89 4.74
N GLU A 56 -10.99 -4.41 5.87
CA GLU A 56 -11.00 -5.84 6.21
C GLU A 56 -12.31 -6.52 5.82
N GLN A 57 -13.45 -5.82 5.96
CA GLN A 57 -14.77 -6.32 5.59
C GLN A 57 -14.79 -6.82 4.15
N ARG A 58 -14.79 -8.15 3.94
CA ARG A 58 -15.05 -8.73 2.62
C ARG A 58 -16.45 -8.30 2.19
N PRO A 59 -16.65 -7.79 0.97
CA PRO A 59 -17.97 -7.33 0.56
C PRO A 59 -18.97 -8.50 0.68
N GLU A 60 -20.07 -8.31 1.42
CA GLU A 60 -21.08 -9.35 1.71
C GLU A 60 -21.67 -9.97 0.44
N LYS A 61 -21.65 -9.21 -0.65
CA LYS A 61 -21.80 -9.69 -2.01
C LYS A 61 -20.50 -9.37 -2.73
N ILE A 62 -19.81 -10.37 -3.25
CA ILE A 62 -19.01 -10.15 -4.45
C ILE A 62 -20.05 -9.61 -5.45
N PRO A 63 -19.97 -8.34 -5.89
CA PRO A 63 -20.85 -7.88 -6.96
C PRO A 63 -20.76 -8.89 -8.10
N ASN A 64 -21.72 -8.93 -9.03
CA ASN A 64 -21.41 -9.59 -10.30
C ASN A 64 -20.39 -8.68 -11.01
N VAL A 65 -19.15 -8.74 -10.53
CA VAL A 65 -18.01 -7.92 -10.90
C VAL A 65 -17.83 -8.12 -12.39
N ALA A 66 -17.99 -9.33 -12.92
CA ALA A 66 -17.99 -9.56 -14.37
C ALA A 66 -19.07 -8.77 -15.14
N ALA A 67 -20.35 -8.79 -14.74
CA ALA A 67 -21.43 -8.13 -15.48
C ALA A 67 -21.50 -6.61 -15.27
N GLU A 68 -21.21 -6.11 -14.06
CA GLU A 68 -21.04 -4.68 -13.83
C GLU A 68 -19.77 -4.20 -14.53
N MET A 69 -18.64 -4.88 -14.35
CA MET A 69 -17.39 -4.52 -15.03
C MET A 69 -17.53 -4.60 -16.54
N GLU A 70 -18.31 -5.49 -17.14
CA GLU A 70 -18.51 -5.50 -18.60
C GLU A 70 -19.09 -4.17 -19.10
N LYS A 71 -20.01 -3.58 -18.33
CA LYS A 71 -20.53 -2.22 -18.58
C LYS A 71 -19.43 -1.17 -18.42
N TRP A 72 -18.62 -1.25 -17.37
CA TRP A 72 -17.52 -0.31 -17.12
C TRP A 72 -16.40 -0.42 -18.17
N TYR A 73 -15.98 -1.64 -18.52
CA TYR A 73 -14.98 -1.97 -19.55
C TYR A 73 -15.38 -1.46 -20.93
N ALA A 74 -16.69 -1.47 -21.25
CA ALA A 74 -17.19 -0.91 -22.50
C ALA A 74 -17.09 0.63 -22.57
N MET A 75 -16.92 1.30 -21.42
CA MET A 75 -16.83 2.76 -21.29
C MET A 75 -15.42 3.23 -20.93
N THR A 76 -14.43 2.34 -20.89
CA THR A 76 -13.04 2.67 -20.56
C THR A 76 -12.12 2.62 -21.76
N ASP A 77 -11.07 3.44 -21.71
CA ASP A 77 -9.91 3.31 -22.55
C ASP A 77 -9.18 1.97 -22.30
N ARG A 78 -8.12 1.74 -23.09
CA ARG A 78 -7.28 0.53 -22.98
C ARG A 78 -6.61 0.33 -21.62
N TYR A 79 -6.52 1.37 -20.81
CA TYR A 79 -5.90 1.34 -19.50
C TYR A 79 -6.92 1.27 -18.36
N GLY A 80 -8.22 1.34 -18.65
CA GLY A 80 -9.28 1.29 -17.64
C GLY A 80 -9.78 2.66 -17.16
N PHE A 81 -9.40 3.77 -17.80
CA PHE A 81 -9.92 5.11 -17.52
C PHE A 81 -11.20 5.37 -18.32
N LEU A 82 -12.20 5.99 -17.69
CA LEU A 82 -13.46 6.29 -18.37
C LEU A 82 -13.27 7.32 -19.49
N GLU A 83 -13.67 6.97 -20.71
CA GLU A 83 -13.64 7.89 -21.84
C GLU A 83 -14.89 8.79 -21.84
N ASN A 84 -14.70 10.10 -21.96
CA ASN A 84 -15.78 11.00 -22.38
C ASN A 84 -16.02 10.76 -23.87
N GLN A 85 -17.28 10.57 -24.28
CA GLN A 85 -17.71 10.05 -25.59
C GLN A 85 -17.33 10.88 -26.85
N ASP A 86 -16.38 11.81 -26.75
CA ASP A 86 -15.92 12.64 -27.86
C ASP A 86 -14.45 12.37 -28.18
N SER A 87 -14.13 11.23 -28.79
CA SER A 87 -12.85 11.03 -29.53
C SER A 87 -12.85 9.83 -30.48
N GLN A 88 -12.01 9.92 -31.50
CA GLN A 88 -12.13 9.26 -32.81
C GLN A 88 -11.98 7.73 -32.77
N VAL A 89 -13.04 7.01 -33.15
CA VAL A 89 -13.13 5.54 -33.19
C VAL A 89 -12.03 4.88 -34.04
N PHE A 90 -11.59 5.54 -35.12
CA PHE A 90 -10.60 4.98 -36.06
C PHE A 90 -9.19 4.86 -35.46
N ASP A 91 -8.75 5.86 -34.70
CA ASP A 91 -7.44 5.83 -34.03
C ASP A 91 -7.38 4.71 -32.97
N SER A 92 -8.49 4.45 -32.28
CA SER A 92 -8.59 3.36 -31.30
C SER A 92 -8.38 1.98 -31.92
N ILE A 93 -8.92 1.72 -33.12
CA ILE A 93 -8.78 0.43 -33.83
C ILE A 93 -7.32 0.20 -34.25
N LEU A 94 -6.68 1.18 -34.90
CA LEU A 94 -5.29 1.08 -35.33
C LEU A 94 -4.32 0.91 -34.15
N VAL A 95 -4.61 1.54 -33.00
CA VAL A 95 -3.83 1.37 -31.78
C VAL A 95 -3.98 -0.05 -31.22
N LYS A 96 -5.19 -0.62 -31.24
CA LYS A 96 -5.44 -2.00 -30.80
C LYS A 96 -4.74 -3.03 -31.69
N GLU A 97 -4.80 -2.88 -33.01
CA GLU A 97 -4.10 -3.79 -33.94
C GLU A 97 -2.58 -3.75 -33.73
N LYS A 98 -2.01 -2.55 -33.60
CA LYS A 98 -0.58 -2.38 -33.26
C LYS A 98 -0.23 -3.00 -31.92
N GLU A 99 -1.13 -2.95 -30.94
CA GLU A 99 -0.93 -3.60 -29.65
C GLU A 99 -0.82 -5.12 -29.78
N VAL A 100 -1.76 -5.74 -30.50
CA VAL A 100 -1.79 -7.18 -30.75
C VAL A 100 -0.53 -7.63 -31.46
N GLU A 101 -0.14 -6.93 -32.54
CA GLU A 101 1.11 -7.25 -33.24
C GLU A 101 2.34 -7.17 -32.32
N ARG A 102 2.39 -6.18 -31.42
CA ARG A 102 3.49 -6.08 -30.45
C ARG A 102 3.41 -7.23 -29.45
N ALA A 103 2.24 -7.60 -28.96
CA ALA A 103 2.06 -8.71 -28.03
C ALA A 103 2.52 -10.05 -28.63
N GLU A 104 2.18 -10.35 -29.89
CA GLU A 104 2.65 -11.55 -30.58
C GLU A 104 4.18 -11.56 -30.75
N LYS A 105 4.74 -10.40 -31.09
CA LYS A 105 6.19 -10.23 -31.18
C LYS A 105 6.86 -10.56 -29.84
N TRP A 106 6.29 -10.11 -28.72
CA TRP A 106 6.77 -10.39 -27.37
C TRP A 106 6.60 -11.87 -26.97
N ALA A 107 5.46 -12.48 -27.30
CA ALA A 107 5.22 -13.91 -27.10
C ALA A 107 6.30 -14.77 -27.78
N ASN A 108 6.61 -14.47 -29.05
CA ASN A 108 7.63 -15.18 -29.83
C ASN A 108 9.07 -15.04 -29.31
N MET A 109 9.34 -14.11 -28.38
CA MET A 109 10.65 -13.96 -27.75
C MET A 109 10.66 -14.34 -26.27
N SER A 110 9.52 -14.80 -25.75
CA SER A 110 9.36 -15.25 -24.37
C SER A 110 9.57 -16.75 -24.27
N ASN A 111 10.15 -17.21 -23.16
CA ASN A 111 10.13 -18.62 -22.79
C ASN A 111 9.52 -18.75 -21.40
N ARG A 112 8.48 -19.58 -21.30
CA ARG A 112 7.82 -19.89 -20.04
C ARG A 112 8.74 -20.72 -19.14
N VAL A 113 8.87 -20.32 -17.89
CA VAL A 113 9.61 -21.01 -16.84
C VAL A 113 8.79 -21.09 -15.56
N LEU A 114 9.19 -21.96 -14.63
CA LEU A 114 8.64 -22.02 -13.29
C LEU A 114 9.68 -21.53 -12.28
N ILE A 115 9.32 -20.56 -11.46
CA ILE A 115 10.15 -19.98 -10.41
C ILE A 115 9.35 -20.12 -9.10
N HIS A 116 9.91 -20.83 -8.11
CA HIS A 116 9.23 -21.10 -6.83
C HIS A 116 7.79 -21.63 -6.96
N GLY A 117 7.48 -22.38 -8.04
CA GLY A 117 6.14 -22.91 -8.31
C GLY A 117 5.21 -21.97 -9.07
N GLU A 118 5.59 -20.72 -9.30
CA GLU A 118 4.84 -19.73 -10.08
C GLU A 118 5.30 -19.68 -11.54
N THR A 119 4.39 -19.28 -12.43
CA THR A 119 4.75 -19.05 -13.84
C THR A 119 5.46 -17.72 -14.00
N ALA A 120 6.64 -17.77 -14.62
CA ALA A 120 7.39 -16.60 -15.04
C ALA A 120 7.84 -16.74 -16.50
N TYR A 121 8.31 -15.65 -17.08
CA TYR A 121 8.80 -15.62 -18.46
C TYR A 121 10.21 -15.06 -18.52
N THR A 122 11.05 -15.72 -19.30
CA THR A 122 12.38 -15.23 -19.64
C THR A 122 12.39 -14.62 -21.03
N PHE A 123 13.25 -13.63 -21.21
CA PHE A 123 13.49 -13.00 -22.50
C PHE A 123 14.99 -12.99 -22.75
N TYR A 124 15.47 -13.41 -23.93
CA TYR A 124 16.92 -13.36 -24.17
C TYR A 124 17.41 -11.89 -24.16
N TYR A 125 18.25 -11.54 -23.19
CA TYR A 125 18.70 -10.16 -22.98
C TYR A 125 19.67 -9.72 -24.08
N ASN A 126 19.12 -9.12 -25.13
CA ASN A 126 19.85 -8.70 -26.33
C ASN A 126 19.40 -7.31 -26.82
N TYR A 127 20.01 -6.84 -27.91
CA TYR A 127 19.64 -5.57 -28.55
C TYR A 127 18.15 -5.52 -28.96
N LYS A 128 17.57 -6.65 -29.40
CA LYS A 128 16.17 -6.76 -29.82
C LYS A 128 15.20 -6.53 -28.65
N LEU A 129 15.47 -7.12 -27.48
CA LEU A 129 14.69 -6.87 -26.25
C LEU A 129 14.76 -5.40 -25.86
N ARG A 130 15.97 -4.84 -25.73
CA ARG A 130 16.16 -3.42 -25.37
C ARG A 130 15.41 -2.47 -26.29
N ARG A 131 15.54 -2.66 -27.61
CA ARG A 131 14.81 -1.86 -28.60
C ARG A 131 13.29 -1.97 -28.46
N ARG A 132 12.76 -3.14 -28.08
CA ARG A 132 11.31 -3.34 -27.87
C ARG A 132 10.83 -2.71 -26.58
N VAL A 133 11.62 -2.75 -25.51
CA VAL A 133 11.35 -2.03 -24.26
C VAL A 133 11.24 -0.52 -24.55
N TYR A 134 12.19 0.07 -25.27
CA TYR A 134 12.14 1.49 -25.66
C TYR A 134 10.96 1.87 -26.56
N LYS A 135 10.47 0.93 -27.37
CA LYS A 135 9.24 1.12 -28.17
C LYS A 135 7.95 0.99 -27.37
N GLY A 136 8.05 0.58 -26.10
CA GLY A 136 6.93 0.27 -25.25
C GLY A 136 6.64 -1.24 -25.18
N ILE A 137 6.51 -1.71 -23.94
CA ILE A 137 6.08 -3.06 -23.60
C ILE A 137 4.55 -3.11 -23.74
N PRO A 138 4.00 -4.13 -24.44
CA PRO A 138 2.57 -4.34 -24.53
C PRO A 138 1.94 -4.53 -23.15
N ASP A 139 0.69 -4.11 -22.97
CA ASP A 139 0.01 -4.11 -21.68
C ASP A 139 0.05 -5.51 -21.03
N CYS A 140 -0.29 -6.55 -21.81
CA CYS A 140 -0.29 -7.94 -21.33
C CYS A 140 1.09 -8.51 -20.96
N TRP A 141 2.18 -7.85 -21.35
CA TRP A 141 3.55 -8.28 -21.06
C TRP A 141 4.25 -7.43 -20.00
N ARG A 142 3.64 -6.33 -19.51
CA ARG A 142 4.29 -5.42 -18.56
C ARG A 142 4.70 -6.13 -17.28
N ARG A 143 3.78 -6.86 -16.65
CA ARG A 143 4.01 -7.62 -15.42
C ARG A 143 5.25 -8.51 -15.54
N ASP A 144 5.26 -9.40 -16.54
CA ASP A 144 6.33 -10.38 -16.71
C ASP A 144 7.65 -9.75 -17.17
N ALA A 145 7.59 -8.75 -18.04
CA ALA A 145 8.79 -8.07 -18.53
C ALA A 145 9.44 -7.23 -17.44
N TRP A 146 8.66 -6.48 -16.64
CA TRP A 146 9.17 -5.74 -15.50
C TRP A 146 9.77 -6.68 -14.47
N TYR A 147 9.04 -7.74 -14.09
CA TYR A 147 9.54 -8.76 -13.17
C TYR A 147 10.87 -9.36 -13.63
N TYR A 148 10.96 -9.76 -14.92
CA TYR A 148 12.21 -10.24 -15.50
C TYR A 148 13.36 -9.23 -15.40
N LEU A 149 13.09 -7.95 -15.68
CA LEU A 149 14.13 -6.92 -15.69
C LEU A 149 14.62 -6.55 -14.28
N VAL A 150 13.71 -6.43 -13.31
CA VAL A 150 14.07 -5.99 -11.94
C VAL A 150 14.74 -7.08 -11.12
N THR A 151 14.50 -8.35 -11.46
CA THR A 151 15.14 -9.52 -10.80
C THR A 151 16.50 -9.90 -11.41
N ASP A 152 17.15 -8.97 -12.13
CA ASP A 152 18.34 -9.24 -12.96
C ASP A 152 18.17 -10.51 -13.81
N CYS A 153 17.16 -10.51 -14.67
CA CYS A 153 16.88 -11.63 -15.58
C CYS A 153 16.53 -12.93 -14.85
N LEU A 154 15.76 -12.85 -13.75
CA LEU A 154 15.40 -13.95 -12.83
C LEU A 154 16.57 -14.55 -12.03
N LYS A 155 17.69 -13.84 -11.86
CA LYS A 155 18.79 -14.32 -11.01
C LYS A 155 18.59 -14.01 -9.53
N ASN A 156 17.84 -12.95 -9.22
CA ASN A 156 17.64 -12.44 -7.87
C ASN A 156 16.20 -12.68 -7.37
N THR A 157 15.63 -13.85 -7.65
CA THR A 157 14.24 -14.20 -7.28
C THR A 157 14.08 -14.53 -5.79
N GLU A 158 15.17 -14.82 -5.08
CA GLU A 158 15.12 -15.03 -3.62
C GLU A 158 14.70 -13.76 -2.87
N ASN A 159 15.11 -12.58 -3.35
CA ASN A 159 14.67 -11.32 -2.77
C ASN A 159 13.16 -11.12 -2.96
N ASP A 160 12.60 -11.55 -4.11
CA ASP A 160 11.16 -11.51 -4.34
C ASP A 160 10.43 -12.37 -3.30
N LEU A 161 10.88 -13.60 -3.06
CA LEU A 161 10.29 -14.47 -2.04
C LEU A 161 10.35 -13.85 -0.64
N GLN A 162 11.47 -13.21 -0.29
CA GLN A 162 11.62 -12.50 0.98
C GLN A 162 10.64 -11.32 1.08
N TYR A 163 10.49 -10.51 0.03
CA TYR A 163 9.55 -9.40 0.04
C TYR A 163 8.10 -9.87 0.17
N LYS A 164 7.73 -10.94 -0.55
CA LYS A 164 6.42 -11.59 -0.45
C LYS A 164 6.10 -12.07 0.98
N GLN A 165 7.04 -12.74 1.62
CA GLN A 165 6.91 -13.14 3.03
C GLN A 165 6.77 -11.93 3.96
N SER A 166 7.64 -10.93 3.79
CA SER A 166 7.62 -9.71 4.60
C SER A 166 6.29 -8.95 4.45
N TYR A 167 5.69 -8.96 3.26
CA TYR A 167 4.42 -8.28 3.00
C TYR A 167 3.31 -8.77 3.92
N GLN A 168 3.16 -10.10 4.06
CA GLN A 168 2.17 -10.69 4.97
C GLN A 168 2.40 -10.27 6.42
N GLU A 169 3.65 -10.32 6.90
CA GLU A 169 4.01 -9.89 8.26
C GLU A 169 3.78 -8.40 8.50
N LEU A 170 3.95 -7.56 7.48
CA LEU A 170 3.77 -6.11 7.57
C LEU A 170 2.29 -5.71 7.59
N LEU A 171 1.41 -6.50 6.97
CA LEU A 171 -0.04 -6.30 7.03
C LEU A 171 -0.62 -6.62 8.42
N GLU A 172 0.07 -7.41 9.24
CA GLU A 172 -0.35 -7.67 10.63
C GLU A 172 -0.03 -6.49 11.56
N LYS A 173 0.84 -5.57 11.16
CA LYS A 173 1.30 -4.43 11.99
C LYS A 173 0.44 -3.20 11.77
N GLU A 174 0.05 -2.52 12.84
CA GLU A 174 -0.60 -1.21 12.76
C GLU A 174 0.37 -0.18 12.16
N SER A 175 -0.14 0.69 11.27
CA SER A 175 0.65 1.79 10.71
C SER A 175 0.13 3.15 11.18
N PRO A 176 1.01 4.10 11.58
CA PRO A 176 0.58 5.45 11.92
C PRO A 176 0.01 6.23 10.72
N HIS A 177 0.26 5.75 9.49
CA HIS A 177 -0.08 6.44 8.25
C HIS A 177 -1.45 6.04 7.66
N GLU A 178 -2.18 5.09 8.26
CA GLU A 178 -3.43 4.54 7.72
C GLU A 178 -4.46 5.63 7.37
N ARG A 179 -4.63 6.62 8.26
CA ARG A 179 -5.53 7.75 8.04
C ARG A 179 -5.13 8.60 6.83
N GLN A 180 -3.84 8.86 6.66
CA GLN A 180 -3.36 9.66 5.55
C GLN A 180 -3.51 8.90 4.21
N ILE A 181 -3.19 7.61 4.22
CA ILE A 181 -3.37 6.71 3.07
C ILE A 181 -4.86 6.67 2.66
N ASP A 182 -5.77 6.47 3.63
CA ASP A 182 -7.21 6.43 3.39
C ASP A 182 -7.75 7.71 2.74
N LEU A 183 -7.25 8.88 3.16
CA LEU A 183 -7.62 10.17 2.58
C LEU A 183 -7.06 10.37 1.16
N ASP A 184 -5.90 9.81 0.83
CA ASP A 184 -5.22 9.99 -0.47
C ASP A 184 -5.74 9.03 -1.55
N ILE A 185 -6.16 7.81 -1.19
CA ILE A 185 -6.69 6.80 -2.11
C ILE A 185 -7.85 7.31 -2.99
N PRO A 186 -8.94 7.88 -2.46
CA PRO A 186 -10.08 8.31 -3.27
C PRO A 186 -9.75 9.51 -4.18
N ARG A 187 -8.57 10.12 -4.04
CA ARG A 187 -8.07 11.20 -4.91
C ARG A 187 -7.13 10.69 -6.00
N THR A 188 -6.72 9.42 -5.95
CA THR A 188 -5.76 8.81 -6.87
C THR A 188 -6.46 8.00 -7.97
N LEU A 189 -6.13 8.26 -9.23
CA LEU A 189 -6.69 7.58 -10.41
C LEU A 189 -8.24 7.45 -10.36
N ARG A 190 -8.92 8.54 -9.99
CA ARG A 190 -10.38 8.58 -9.71
C ARG A 190 -11.26 8.01 -10.82
N ASP A 191 -10.86 8.19 -12.07
CA ASP A 191 -11.61 7.76 -13.24
C ASP A 191 -11.23 6.36 -13.73
N HIS A 192 -10.31 5.70 -13.03
CA HIS A 192 -9.92 4.33 -13.31
C HIS A 192 -10.86 3.34 -12.60
N ILE A 193 -11.37 2.36 -13.34
CA ILE A 193 -12.40 1.42 -12.86
C ILE A 193 -11.99 0.64 -11.61
N MET A 194 -10.70 0.29 -11.48
CA MET A 194 -10.18 -0.46 -10.33
C MET A 194 -10.25 0.34 -9.03
N PHE A 195 -10.13 1.67 -9.10
CA PHE A 195 -10.01 2.55 -7.92
C PHE A 195 -11.25 3.40 -7.69
N LYS A 196 -12.28 3.29 -8.55
CA LYS A 196 -13.47 4.14 -8.48
C LYS A 196 -14.37 3.83 -7.29
N GLN A 197 -14.52 2.56 -6.93
CA GLN A 197 -15.37 2.16 -5.82
C GLN A 197 -14.66 2.39 -4.49
N ARG A 198 -15.27 3.23 -3.64
CA ARG A 198 -14.78 3.47 -2.27
C ARG A 198 -14.76 2.17 -1.47
N TYR A 199 -13.61 1.84 -0.89
CA TYR A 199 -13.34 0.56 -0.21
C TYR A 199 -13.56 -0.69 -1.09
N GLY A 200 -13.61 -0.53 -2.41
CA GLY A 200 -13.65 -1.65 -3.36
C GLY A 200 -12.34 -2.43 -3.40
N SER A 201 -12.31 -3.57 -4.08
CA SER A 201 -11.13 -4.46 -4.12
C SER A 201 -9.83 -3.75 -4.53
N GLY A 202 -9.87 -2.88 -5.55
CA GLY A 202 -8.67 -2.16 -5.99
C GLY A 202 -8.20 -1.10 -4.99
N GLN A 203 -9.11 -0.35 -4.35
CA GLN A 203 -8.72 0.56 -3.27
C GLN A 203 -8.17 -0.19 -2.05
N ARG A 204 -8.68 -1.38 -1.76
CA ARG A 204 -8.18 -2.22 -0.67
C ARG A 204 -6.78 -2.74 -0.95
N ALA A 205 -6.54 -3.28 -2.15
CA ALA A 205 -5.21 -3.68 -2.57
C ALA A 205 -4.22 -2.51 -2.51
N LEU A 206 -4.62 -1.32 -2.98
CA LEU A 206 -3.80 -0.10 -2.90
C LEU A 206 -3.49 0.30 -1.45
N PHE A 207 -4.47 0.22 -0.56
CA PHE A 207 -4.29 0.48 0.87
C PHE A 207 -3.31 -0.51 1.51
N ASN A 208 -3.48 -1.81 1.25
CA ASN A 208 -2.62 -2.86 1.80
C ASN A 208 -1.16 -2.67 1.38
N VAL A 209 -0.91 -2.42 0.09
CA VAL A 209 0.45 -2.20 -0.42
C VAL A 209 1.10 -0.97 0.21
N LEU A 210 0.38 0.16 0.26
CA LEU A 210 0.89 1.39 0.88
C LEU A 210 1.14 1.24 2.38
N ARG A 211 0.26 0.55 3.09
CA ARG A 211 0.41 0.24 4.52
C ARG A 211 1.63 -0.65 4.76
N ALA A 212 1.85 -1.67 3.93
CA ALA A 212 3.04 -2.50 4.00
C ALA A 212 4.32 -1.69 3.74
N PHE A 213 4.33 -0.81 2.74
CA PHE A 213 5.47 0.10 2.49
C PHE A 213 5.79 0.99 3.68
N ALA A 214 4.77 1.64 4.24
CA ALA A 214 4.93 2.53 5.38
C ALA A 214 5.45 1.79 6.64
N ASN A 215 5.15 0.49 6.76
CA ASN A 215 5.66 -0.34 7.86
C ASN A 215 7.04 -0.94 7.57
N TYR A 216 7.42 -1.10 6.30
CA TYR A 216 8.71 -1.64 5.88
C TYR A 216 9.84 -0.64 6.13
N ASP A 217 9.64 0.60 5.68
CA ASP A 217 10.57 1.71 5.92
C ASP A 217 9.88 2.74 6.81
N GLN A 218 10.09 2.65 8.12
CA GLN A 218 9.48 3.55 9.09
C GLN A 218 10.14 4.94 9.12
N GLU A 219 11.32 5.10 8.52
CA GLU A 219 11.97 6.41 8.42
C GLU A 219 11.29 7.27 7.35
N VAL A 220 11.00 6.66 6.19
CA VAL A 220 10.24 7.30 5.11
C VAL A 220 8.75 7.30 5.42
N GLY A 221 8.24 6.18 5.94
CA GLY A 221 6.82 5.95 6.20
C GLY A 221 5.98 6.09 4.93
N TYR A 222 4.94 6.92 5.00
CA TYR A 222 4.12 7.28 3.85
C TYR A 222 4.28 8.76 3.49
N CYS A 223 4.60 9.01 2.23
CA CYS A 223 4.70 10.34 1.64
C CYS A 223 3.65 10.58 0.56
N GLN A 224 3.19 11.83 0.45
CA GLN A 224 2.25 12.25 -0.58
C GLN A 224 2.84 12.01 -1.98
N GLY A 225 2.11 11.28 -2.82
CA GLY A 225 2.53 10.91 -4.17
C GLY A 225 2.86 9.43 -4.33
N MET A 226 3.14 8.70 -3.24
CA MET A 226 3.36 7.25 -3.28
C MET A 226 2.19 6.50 -3.90
N THR A 227 0.96 6.92 -3.55
CA THR A 227 -0.27 6.29 -4.02
C THR A 227 -0.37 6.23 -5.54
N ASN A 228 0.11 7.23 -6.27
CA ASN A 228 0.05 7.23 -7.73
C ASN A 228 0.99 6.18 -8.34
N ILE A 229 2.19 6.03 -7.79
CA ILE A 229 3.18 5.07 -8.27
C ILE A 229 2.70 3.65 -8.00
N VAL A 230 2.24 3.39 -6.77
CA VAL A 230 1.68 2.09 -6.38
C VAL A 230 0.47 1.75 -7.24
N ALA A 231 -0.49 2.68 -7.36
CA ALA A 231 -1.68 2.44 -8.17
C ALA A 231 -1.33 2.15 -9.64
N THR A 232 -0.25 2.74 -10.18
CA THR A 232 0.18 2.51 -11.56
C THR A 232 0.70 1.10 -11.80
N ILE A 233 1.46 0.55 -10.85
CA ILE A 233 1.98 -0.81 -10.96
C ILE A 233 0.84 -1.82 -10.72
N LEU A 234 -0.05 -1.52 -9.77
CA LEU A 234 -1.15 -2.38 -9.35
C LEU A 234 -2.20 -2.60 -10.44
N MET A 235 -2.24 -1.72 -11.45
CA MET A 235 -3.05 -1.94 -12.66
C MET A 235 -2.60 -3.19 -13.47
N TYR A 236 -1.37 -3.67 -13.27
CA TYR A 236 -0.79 -4.75 -14.07
C TYR A 236 -0.47 -6.03 -13.28
N CYS A 237 -0.53 -6.01 -11.95
CA CYS A 237 -0.22 -7.18 -11.12
C CYS A 237 -0.98 -7.19 -9.79
N GLU A 238 -0.91 -8.30 -9.07
CA GLU A 238 -1.49 -8.47 -7.74
C GLU A 238 -0.70 -7.73 -6.67
N GLU A 239 -1.32 -7.46 -5.51
CA GLU A 239 -0.75 -6.62 -4.43
C GLU A 239 0.63 -7.06 -3.95
N GLU A 240 0.82 -8.37 -3.75
CA GLU A 240 2.08 -8.94 -3.27
C GLU A 240 3.20 -8.80 -4.33
N ILE A 241 2.86 -8.97 -5.61
CA ILE A 241 3.79 -8.78 -6.72
C ILE A 241 4.14 -7.30 -6.87
N ASP A 242 3.15 -6.41 -6.75
CA ASP A 242 3.35 -4.97 -6.79
C ASP A 242 4.34 -4.51 -5.71
N TYR A 243 4.09 -4.91 -4.46
CA TYR A 243 4.95 -4.62 -3.32
C TYR A 243 6.38 -5.13 -3.55
N SER A 244 6.54 -6.35 -4.04
CA SER A 244 7.85 -6.91 -4.34
C SER A 244 8.57 -6.17 -5.47
N LEU A 245 7.88 -5.89 -6.58
CA LEU A 245 8.44 -5.17 -7.73
C LEU A 245 8.96 -3.79 -7.33
N GLN A 246 8.19 -3.04 -6.55
CA GLN A 246 8.58 -1.71 -6.08
C GLN A 246 9.81 -1.73 -5.16
N ASN A 247 9.91 -2.72 -4.28
CA ASN A 247 11.09 -2.92 -3.42
C ASN A 247 12.33 -3.33 -4.23
N LEU A 248 12.17 -4.21 -5.22
CA LEU A 248 13.24 -4.63 -6.13
C LEU A 248 13.73 -3.46 -7.00
N MET A 249 12.82 -2.58 -7.43
CA MET A 249 13.17 -1.36 -8.17
C MET A 249 13.87 -0.30 -7.30
N GLY A 250 13.80 -0.42 -5.97
CA GLY A 250 14.37 0.56 -5.04
C GLY A 250 13.68 1.92 -5.14
N VAL A 251 12.39 1.96 -5.47
CA VAL A 251 11.62 3.21 -5.72
C VAL A 251 11.73 4.19 -4.55
N TRP A 252 11.86 3.67 -3.32
CA TRP A 252 11.79 4.43 -2.09
C TRP A 252 13.13 4.54 -1.34
N LYS A 253 14.25 4.09 -1.92
CA LYS A 253 15.56 3.97 -1.22
C LYS A 253 16.47 5.20 -1.35
N TYR A 254 15.94 6.42 -1.36
CA TYR A 254 16.72 7.65 -1.60
C TYR A 254 16.42 8.78 -0.62
#